data_AF-A0A4V3WLW8-F1
#
_entry.id   AF-A0A4V3WLW8-F1
#
_cell.length_a   1.000
_cell.length_b   1.000
_cell.length_c   1.000
_cell.angle_alpha   90.00
_cell.angle_beta   90.00
_cell.angle_gamma   90.00
#
_symmetry.space_group_name_H-M   'P 1'
#
loop_
_entity.id
_entity.type
_entity.pdbx_description
1 polymer ?
#
loop_
_entity_poly.entity_id
_entity_poly.type
_entity_poly.pdbx_seq_one_letter_code
_entity_poly.pdbx_strand_id
1 'polypeptide(L)'
;MNTNKFTHKTNEVIAAAHELAMNGGHVQFMPLYLAMALISDHNVIFRQAIVNAIGSEEATNSAGKLDPIIGRDEEIQRVIRIPSSRTKNNPILIGEPGVGKTAVVEGLAQRIVRGDVPSNLVDVRLIALDMGALVTRPKYRGEVEEWGQLRCIGATTLDEYGKYVEKDVAFERQFQQVYVAEPSSTDTIRHHLPDKAIDLVDEACENVRVQLDSQPKEIDKLERKRIQVEVELHALEKEKDKASKARLVEVNILSF
;
A
#
# COMPACT_ATOMS: atom_id res chain seq x y z
N MET A 1 19.20 -19.28 -29.17
CA MET A 1 19.24 -19.59 -27.72
C MET A 1 19.10 -21.12 -27.58
N ASN A 2 19.90 -21.80 -26.76
CA ASN A 2 19.80 -23.27 -26.62
C ASN A 2 18.61 -23.63 -25.73
N THR A 3 17.49 -24.04 -26.32
CA THR A 3 16.21 -24.35 -25.65
C THR A 3 16.29 -25.57 -24.72
N ASN A 4 17.25 -26.48 -24.94
CA ASN A 4 17.46 -27.68 -24.12
C ASN A 4 18.04 -27.41 -22.72
N LYS A 5 18.41 -26.16 -22.39
CA LYS A 5 18.94 -25.79 -21.05
C LYS A 5 17.87 -25.27 -20.09
N PHE A 6 16.65 -25.04 -20.56
CA PHE A 6 15.60 -24.42 -19.77
C PHE A 6 14.49 -25.40 -19.44
N THR A 7 13.77 -25.12 -18.34
CA THR A 7 12.59 -25.92 -17.98
C THR A 7 11.50 -25.78 -19.05
N HIS A 8 10.62 -26.77 -19.17
CA HIS A 8 9.51 -26.75 -20.12
C HIS A 8 8.72 -25.44 -20.05
N LYS A 9 8.43 -25.00 -18.83
CA LYS A 9 7.69 -23.76 -18.54
C LYS A 9 8.44 -22.50 -18.95
N THR A 10 9.75 -22.46 -18.74
CA THR A 10 10.59 -21.33 -19.20
C THR A 10 10.58 -21.24 -20.72
N ASN A 11 10.62 -22.38 -21.43
CA ASN A 11 10.53 -22.39 -22.89
C ASN A 11 9.15 -21.95 -23.40
N GLU A 12 8.06 -22.32 -22.71
CA GLU A 12 6.70 -21.84 -23.01
C GLU A 12 6.59 -20.31 -22.91
N VAL A 13 7.10 -19.73 -21.82
CA VAL A 13 7.11 -18.27 -21.63
C VAL A 13 7.95 -17.57 -22.70
N ILE A 14 9.12 -18.11 -23.05
CA ILE A 14 9.96 -17.55 -24.11
C ILE A 14 9.26 -17.63 -25.47
N ALA A 15 8.54 -18.71 -25.75
CA ALA A 15 7.75 -18.86 -26.97
C ALA A 15 6.60 -17.86 -27.03
N ALA A 16 5.85 -17.69 -25.93
CA ALA A 16 4.79 -16.69 -25.81
C ALA A 16 5.32 -15.26 -25.97
N ALA A 17 6.48 -14.94 -25.38
CA ALA A 17 7.15 -13.66 -25.56
C ALA A 17 7.54 -13.42 -27.03
N HIS A 18 8.02 -14.45 -27.71
CA HIS A 18 8.38 -14.36 -29.13
C HIS A 18 7.14 -14.17 -30.02
N GLU A 19 6.02 -14.81 -29.69
CA GLU A 19 4.74 -14.62 -30.39
C GLU A 19 4.21 -13.19 -30.22
N LEU A 20 4.27 -12.64 -29.00
CA LEU A 20 3.92 -11.24 -28.73
C LEU A 20 4.80 -10.27 -29.53
N ALA A 21 6.11 -10.52 -29.59
CA ALA A 21 7.03 -9.69 -30.38
C ALA A 21 6.70 -9.72 -31.89
N MET A 22 6.43 -10.91 -32.44
CA MET A 22 6.05 -11.09 -33.85
C MET A 22 4.72 -10.40 -34.17
N ASN A 23 3.72 -10.52 -33.29
CA ASN A 23 2.42 -9.87 -33.44
C ASN A 23 2.51 -8.34 -33.35
N GLY A 24 3.46 -7.82 -32.58
CA GLY A 24 3.78 -6.38 -32.55
C GLY A 24 4.57 -5.88 -33.75
N GLY A 25 5.04 -6.77 -34.65
CA GLY A 25 5.89 -6.40 -35.79
C GLY A 25 7.36 -6.21 -35.45
N HIS A 26 7.81 -6.68 -34.28
CA HIS A 26 9.18 -6.51 -33.81
C HIS A 26 10.04 -7.72 -34.20
N VAL A 27 11.14 -7.46 -34.92
CA VAL A 27 12.08 -8.49 -35.42
C VAL A 27 13.02 -8.99 -34.31
N GLN A 28 13.16 -8.22 -33.23
CA GLN A 28 14.10 -8.50 -32.14
C GLN A 28 13.38 -8.87 -30.85
N PHE A 29 13.92 -9.87 -30.17
CA PHE A 29 13.42 -10.35 -28.89
C PHE A 29 13.84 -9.38 -27.76
N MET A 30 12.91 -8.59 -27.25
CA MET A 30 13.16 -7.61 -26.19
C MET A 30 12.74 -8.14 -24.80
N PRO A 31 13.44 -7.74 -23.72
CA PRO A 31 13.11 -8.15 -22.36
C PRO A 31 11.68 -7.79 -21.94
N LEU A 32 11.08 -6.75 -22.53
CA LEU A 32 9.71 -6.33 -22.26
C LEU A 32 8.68 -7.41 -22.66
N TYR A 33 8.83 -8.05 -23.82
CA TYR A 33 7.95 -9.14 -24.23
C TYR A 33 8.05 -10.36 -23.31
N LEU A 34 9.24 -10.62 -22.77
CA LEU A 34 9.44 -11.65 -21.77
C LEU A 34 8.71 -11.31 -20.46
N ALA A 35 8.77 -10.05 -20.03
CA ALA A 35 8.01 -9.58 -18.88
C ALA A 35 6.49 -9.69 -19.11
N MET A 36 6.00 -9.30 -20.30
CA MET A 36 4.58 -9.43 -20.66
C MET A 36 4.11 -10.88 -20.69
N ALA A 37 4.91 -11.80 -21.24
CA ALA A 37 4.60 -13.23 -21.24
C ALA A 37 4.57 -13.82 -19.82
N LEU A 38 5.52 -13.42 -18.97
CA LEU A 38 5.57 -13.81 -17.55
C LEU A 38 4.38 -13.28 -16.74
N ILE A 39 3.94 -12.05 -17.04
CA ILE A 39 2.74 -11.43 -16.45
C ILE A 39 1.46 -12.16 -16.90
N SER A 40 1.45 -12.59 -18.16
CA SER A 40 0.29 -13.23 -18.78
C SER A 40 0.10 -14.67 -18.30
N ASP A 41 1.19 -15.40 -18.02
CA ASP A 41 1.14 -16.77 -17.52
C ASP A 41 0.38 -16.85 -16.19
N HIS A 42 -0.72 -17.61 -16.19
CA HIS A 42 -1.60 -17.82 -15.04
C HIS A 42 -0.93 -18.58 -13.89
N ASN A 43 0.27 -19.13 -14.12
CA ASN A 43 1.00 -19.86 -13.11
C ASN A 43 1.80 -18.93 -12.19
N VAL A 44 1.27 -18.80 -10.97
CA VAL A 44 1.75 -18.22 -9.69
C VAL A 44 3.26 -18.00 -9.44
N ILE A 45 4.20 -18.61 -10.18
CA ILE A 45 5.65 -18.49 -9.92
C ILE A 45 6.14 -17.04 -10.10
N PHE A 46 5.65 -16.33 -11.12
CA PHE A 46 5.99 -14.91 -11.32
C PHE A 46 5.30 -14.01 -10.29
N ARG A 47 4.06 -14.36 -9.89
CA ARG A 47 3.32 -13.70 -8.82
C ARG A 47 4.12 -13.72 -7.51
N GLN A 48 4.63 -14.88 -7.11
CA GLN A 48 5.40 -15.01 -5.87
C GLN A 48 6.73 -14.24 -5.95
N ALA A 49 7.39 -14.24 -7.11
CA ALA A 49 8.64 -13.50 -7.31
C ALA A 49 8.45 -11.98 -7.28
N ILE A 50 7.39 -11.45 -7.90
CA ILE A 50 7.02 -10.03 -7.82
C ILE A 50 6.62 -9.65 -6.40
N VAL A 51 5.73 -10.43 -5.76
CA VAL A 51 5.27 -10.17 -4.39
C VAL A 51 6.45 -10.15 -3.41
N ASN A 52 7.40 -11.08 -3.55
CA ASN A 52 8.59 -11.14 -2.71
C ASN A 52 9.59 -10.00 -2.99
N ALA A 53 9.64 -9.46 -4.22
CA ALA A 53 10.60 -8.43 -4.62
C ALA A 53 10.07 -7.00 -4.43
N ILE A 54 8.76 -6.78 -4.54
CA ILE A 54 8.11 -5.46 -4.43
C ILE A 54 7.61 -5.21 -2.99
N GLY A 55 7.49 -6.24 -2.16
CA GLY A 55 7.23 -6.07 -0.72
C GLY A 55 5.84 -5.52 -0.36
N SER A 56 4.93 -5.36 -1.33
CA SER A 56 3.55 -4.96 -1.08
C SER A 56 2.59 -6.10 -1.41
N GLU A 57 1.90 -6.57 -0.38
CA GLU A 57 0.97 -7.71 -0.43
C GLU A 57 -0.42 -7.32 -0.98
N GLU A 58 -0.64 -6.08 -1.41
CA GLU A 58 -2.01 -5.53 -1.40
C GLU A 58 -2.80 -5.59 -2.72
N ALA A 59 -2.18 -5.80 -3.88
CA ALA A 59 -2.91 -5.57 -5.13
C ALA A 59 -3.71 -6.77 -5.69
N THR A 60 -3.55 -8.02 -5.21
CA THR A 60 -4.09 -9.16 -6.01
C THR A 60 -4.82 -10.29 -5.28
N ASN A 61 -4.94 -10.34 -3.95
CA ASN A 61 -5.62 -11.48 -3.29
C ASN A 61 -6.59 -11.14 -2.16
N SER A 62 -6.93 -9.87 -1.97
CA SER A 62 -7.71 -9.45 -0.82
C SER A 62 -8.99 -8.72 -1.24
N ALA A 63 -9.85 -9.38 -2.00
CA ALA A 63 -11.21 -8.90 -2.28
C ALA A 63 -12.05 -8.61 -1.02
N GLY A 64 -11.55 -8.97 0.18
CA GLY A 64 -12.14 -8.65 1.49
C GLY A 64 -11.24 -7.94 2.50
N LYS A 65 -10.05 -7.41 2.13
CA LYS A 65 -9.21 -6.61 3.06
C LYS A 65 -8.84 -5.20 2.56
N LEU A 66 -9.28 -4.80 1.38
CA LEU A 66 -9.09 -3.41 0.96
C LEU A 66 -10.11 -2.54 1.69
N ASP A 67 -9.64 -1.47 2.30
CA ASP A 67 -10.51 -0.53 3.00
C ASP A 67 -11.55 0.06 2.03
N PRO A 68 -12.79 0.30 2.49
CA PRO A 68 -13.80 0.91 1.65
C PRO A 68 -13.35 2.30 1.23
N ILE A 69 -13.27 2.53 -0.08
CA ILE A 69 -12.86 3.82 -0.62
C ILE A 69 -14.08 4.70 -0.73
N ILE A 70 -13.99 5.90 -0.17
CA ILE A 70 -15.13 6.80 -0.06
C ILE A 70 -14.75 8.19 -0.55
N GLY A 71 -15.68 8.87 -1.23
CA GLY A 71 -15.49 10.23 -1.73
C GLY A 71 -14.61 10.36 -2.97
N ARG A 72 -14.27 9.24 -3.64
CA ARG A 72 -13.45 9.21 -4.87
C ARG A 72 -14.20 8.72 -6.11
N ASP A 73 -15.52 8.73 -6.06
CA ASP A 73 -16.36 8.15 -7.10
C ASP A 73 -16.23 8.85 -8.45
N GLU A 74 -16.02 10.17 -8.47
CA GLU A 74 -15.84 10.95 -9.69
C GLU A 74 -14.51 10.61 -10.38
N GLU A 75 -13.42 10.55 -9.62
CA GLU A 75 -12.10 10.16 -10.12
C GLU A 75 -12.11 8.71 -10.60
N ILE A 76 -12.68 7.78 -9.82
CA ILE A 76 -12.80 6.37 -10.20
C ILE A 76 -13.64 6.22 -11.48
N GLN A 77 -14.80 6.89 -11.58
CA GLN A 77 -15.61 6.91 -12.79
C GLN A 77 -14.83 7.43 -14.00
N ARG A 78 -14.00 8.45 -13.81
CA ARG A 78 -13.17 9.01 -14.88
C ARG A 78 -12.09 8.02 -15.33
N VAL A 79 -11.41 7.37 -14.39
CA VAL A 79 -10.42 6.31 -14.67
C VAL A 79 -11.05 5.12 -15.38
N ILE A 80 -12.29 4.73 -15.04
CA ILE A 80 -13.02 3.65 -15.73
C ILE A 80 -13.33 4.01 -17.19
N ARG A 81 -13.70 5.28 -17.45
CA ARG A 81 -14.11 5.73 -18.79
C ARG A 81 -12.93 5.85 -19.75
N ILE A 82 -11.76 6.29 -19.27
CA ILE A 82 -10.61 6.62 -20.11
C ILE A 82 -10.12 5.44 -20.98
N PRO A 83 -9.95 4.20 -20.46
CA PRO A 83 -9.55 3.04 -21.26
C PRO A 83 -10.49 2.68 -22.41
N SER A 84 -11.71 3.18 -22.38
CA SER A 84 -12.72 2.97 -23.45
C SER A 84 -12.62 4.02 -24.56
N SER A 85 -11.75 5.03 -24.42
CA SER A 85 -11.54 6.09 -25.40
C SER A 85 -10.70 5.63 -26.58
N ARG A 86 -10.88 6.27 -27.75
CA ARG A 86 -10.11 5.98 -28.97
C ARG A 86 -8.70 6.55 -28.97
N THR A 87 -8.48 7.64 -28.23
CA THR A 87 -7.20 8.33 -28.09
C THR A 87 -7.00 8.67 -26.61
N LYS A 88 -5.74 8.80 -26.17
CA LYS A 88 -5.39 9.06 -24.77
C LYS A 88 -6.10 8.11 -23.79
N ASN A 89 -6.02 6.81 -24.06
CA ASN A 89 -6.74 5.78 -23.32
C ASN A 89 -6.01 5.32 -22.04
N ASN A 90 -4.86 5.91 -21.72
CA ASN A 90 -4.13 5.66 -20.47
C ASN A 90 -4.40 6.80 -19.48
N PRO A 91 -5.12 6.59 -18.37
CA PRO A 91 -5.31 7.63 -17.37
C PRO A 91 -4.00 7.90 -16.61
N ILE A 92 -3.70 9.17 -16.33
CA ILE A 92 -2.62 9.58 -15.42
C ILE A 92 -3.18 10.43 -14.28
N LEU A 93 -3.05 9.92 -13.06
CA LEU A 93 -3.47 10.57 -11.82
C LEU A 93 -2.41 11.61 -11.42
N ILE A 94 -2.81 12.87 -11.33
CA ILE A 94 -1.94 13.99 -10.99
C ILE A 94 -2.45 14.66 -9.72
N GLY A 95 -1.59 14.77 -8.70
CA GLY A 95 -1.93 15.45 -7.45
C GLY A 95 -0.78 15.45 -6.47
N GLU A 96 -0.93 16.16 -5.35
CA GLU A 96 0.07 16.21 -4.28
C GLU A 96 0.31 14.83 -3.64
N PRO A 97 1.48 14.56 -3.04
CA PRO A 97 1.68 13.36 -2.22
C PRO A 97 0.62 13.27 -1.10
N GLY A 98 0.14 12.06 -0.79
CA GLY A 98 -0.83 11.84 0.30
C GLY A 98 -2.30 12.14 -0.02
N VAL A 99 -2.64 12.67 -1.21
CA VAL A 99 -4.05 12.96 -1.58
C VAL A 99 -4.92 11.73 -1.86
N GLY A 100 -4.34 10.52 -1.81
CA GLY A 100 -5.07 9.27 -2.10
C GLY A 100 -5.09 8.87 -3.58
N LYS A 101 -4.04 9.15 -4.35
CA LYS A 101 -3.91 8.66 -5.74
C LYS A 101 -4.00 7.13 -5.81
N THR A 102 -3.35 6.43 -4.88
CA THR A 102 -3.40 4.96 -4.76
C THR A 102 -4.83 4.48 -4.46
N ALA A 103 -5.55 5.18 -3.57
CA ALA A 103 -6.94 4.86 -3.24
C ALA A 103 -7.87 4.92 -4.47
N VAL A 104 -7.62 5.80 -5.45
CA VAL A 104 -8.39 5.81 -6.71
C VAL A 104 -8.15 4.53 -7.52
N VAL A 105 -6.92 4.01 -7.55
CA VAL A 105 -6.57 2.77 -8.26
C VAL A 105 -7.13 1.54 -7.55
N GLU A 106 -7.06 1.51 -6.23
CA GLU A 106 -7.69 0.46 -5.41
C GLU A 106 -9.22 0.47 -5.60
N GLY A 107 -9.82 1.65 -5.79
CA GLY A 107 -11.26 1.80 -5.99
C GLY A 107 -11.71 1.26 -7.33
N LEU A 108 -10.89 1.48 -8.35
CA LEU A 108 -11.04 0.80 -9.63
C LEU A 108 -10.95 -0.74 -9.43
N ALA A 109 -9.96 -1.23 -8.69
CA ALA A 109 -9.80 -2.66 -8.44
C ALA A 109 -11.04 -3.26 -7.75
N GLN A 110 -11.57 -2.59 -6.73
CA GLN A 110 -12.80 -2.99 -6.05
C GLN A 110 -13.99 -3.04 -7.00
N ARG A 111 -14.14 -2.06 -7.90
CA ARG A 111 -15.24 -2.04 -8.88
C ARG A 111 -15.09 -3.12 -9.95
N ILE A 112 -13.88 -3.43 -10.41
CA ILE A 112 -13.63 -4.56 -11.32
C ILE A 112 -14.09 -5.87 -10.66
N VAL A 113 -13.68 -6.12 -9.42
CA VAL A 113 -14.08 -7.33 -8.67
C VAL A 113 -15.59 -7.41 -8.47
N ARG A 114 -16.25 -6.26 -8.22
CA ARG A 114 -17.72 -6.18 -8.08
C ARG A 114 -18.47 -6.28 -9.41
N GLY A 115 -17.77 -6.22 -10.54
CA GLY A 115 -18.39 -6.16 -11.88
C GLY A 115 -19.05 -4.83 -12.21
N ASP A 116 -18.78 -3.76 -11.45
CA ASP A 116 -19.28 -2.40 -11.70
C ASP A 116 -18.35 -1.63 -12.65
N VAL A 117 -18.04 -2.26 -13.78
CA VAL A 117 -17.18 -1.73 -14.84
C VAL A 117 -17.71 -2.18 -16.20
N PRO A 118 -17.46 -1.42 -17.29
CA PRO A 118 -17.81 -1.83 -18.64
C PRO A 118 -17.11 -3.14 -19.04
N SER A 119 -17.68 -3.86 -20.01
CA SER A 119 -17.26 -5.22 -20.40
C SER A 119 -15.79 -5.35 -20.80
N ASN A 120 -15.16 -4.26 -21.23
CA ASN A 120 -13.74 -4.19 -21.57
C ASN A 120 -12.79 -4.17 -20.36
N LEU A 121 -13.32 -4.12 -19.13
CA LEU A 121 -12.58 -4.06 -17.87
C LEU A 121 -12.93 -5.17 -16.88
N VAL A 122 -13.95 -6.00 -17.15
CA VAL A 122 -14.45 -7.03 -16.22
C VAL A 122 -13.41 -8.11 -15.92
N ASP A 123 -12.55 -8.45 -16.88
CA ASP A 123 -11.51 -9.49 -16.74
C ASP A 123 -10.09 -8.91 -16.85
N VAL A 124 -9.92 -7.66 -16.41
CA VAL A 124 -8.62 -6.98 -16.43
C VAL A 124 -7.92 -7.16 -15.09
N ARG A 125 -6.64 -7.53 -15.16
CA ARG A 125 -5.76 -7.61 -14.00
C ARG A 125 -5.00 -6.30 -13.82
N LEU A 126 -5.08 -5.71 -12.63
CA LEU A 126 -4.27 -4.57 -12.24
C LEU A 126 -2.97 -5.05 -11.60
N ILE A 127 -1.84 -4.50 -12.06
CA ILE A 127 -0.51 -4.84 -11.57
C ILE A 127 0.21 -3.52 -11.25
N ALA A 128 0.64 -3.37 -10.01
CA ALA A 128 1.44 -2.24 -9.58
C ALA A 128 2.88 -2.41 -10.08
N LEU A 129 3.43 -1.37 -10.69
CA LEU A 129 4.78 -1.34 -11.21
C LEU A 129 5.45 -0.04 -10.79
N ASP A 130 6.61 -0.15 -10.15
CA ASP A 130 7.40 1.01 -9.78
C ASP A 130 8.22 1.49 -11.00
N MET A 131 7.84 2.67 -11.50
CA MET A 131 8.55 3.32 -12.60
C MET A 131 9.96 3.79 -12.21
N GLY A 132 10.22 4.11 -10.94
CA GLY A 132 11.55 4.50 -10.47
C GLY A 132 12.58 3.38 -10.67
N ALA A 133 12.16 2.13 -10.49
CA ALA A 133 12.97 0.96 -10.76
C ALA A 133 13.25 0.72 -12.26
N LEU A 134 12.38 1.21 -13.15
CA LEU A 134 12.51 1.05 -14.60
C LEU A 134 13.28 2.19 -15.28
N VAL A 135 13.00 3.44 -14.90
CA VAL A 135 13.52 4.65 -15.54
C VAL A 135 14.99 4.91 -15.20
N THR A 136 15.49 4.42 -14.07
CA THR A 136 16.89 4.55 -13.65
C THR A 136 17.90 3.79 -14.53
N ARG A 137 17.43 2.95 -15.48
CA ARG A 137 18.30 2.26 -16.43
C ARG A 137 18.37 3.02 -17.79
N PRO A 138 19.55 3.51 -18.20
CA PRO A 138 19.73 4.31 -19.41
C PRO A 138 19.29 3.66 -20.74
N LYS A 139 19.11 2.34 -20.77
CA LYS A 139 18.81 1.56 -21.99
C LYS A 139 17.35 1.54 -22.41
N TYR A 140 16.41 1.95 -21.56
CA TYR A 140 14.97 1.77 -21.83
C TYR A 140 14.29 2.97 -22.50
N ARG A 141 15.01 4.06 -22.74
CA ARG A 141 14.47 5.29 -23.36
C ARG A 141 13.89 5.08 -24.76
N GLY A 142 14.34 4.05 -25.49
CA GLY A 142 13.81 3.67 -26.82
C GLY A 142 12.70 2.61 -26.79
N GLU A 143 12.52 1.87 -25.69
CA GLU A 143 11.48 0.84 -25.54
C GLU A 143 10.12 1.42 -25.11
N VAL A 144 10.07 2.72 -24.83
CA VAL A 144 8.85 3.43 -24.40
C VAL A 144 7.82 3.52 -25.53
N GLU A 145 8.25 3.47 -26.79
CA GLU A 145 7.33 3.44 -27.95
C GLU A 145 6.49 2.15 -28.00
N GLU A 146 6.95 1.05 -27.38
CA GLU A 146 6.24 -0.24 -27.31
C GLU A 146 5.07 -0.24 -26.32
N TRP A 147 4.92 0.82 -25.52
CA TRP A 147 3.85 0.95 -24.51
C TRP A 147 2.47 1.16 -25.14
N GLY A 148 2.40 1.45 -26.45
CA GLY A 148 1.13 1.60 -27.17
C GLY A 148 0.22 0.38 -27.12
N GLN A 149 0.76 -0.81 -26.79
CA GLN A 149 -0.01 -2.03 -26.59
C GLN A 149 -0.40 -2.28 -25.12
N LEU A 150 0.25 -1.60 -24.18
CA LEU A 150 0.02 -1.77 -22.74
C LEU A 150 -0.97 -0.71 -22.25
N ARG A 151 -2.07 -1.18 -21.66
CA ARG A 151 -2.94 -0.29 -20.89
C ARG A 151 -2.30 -0.03 -19.53
N CYS A 152 -2.08 1.22 -19.20
CA CYS A 152 -1.45 1.62 -17.96
C CYS A 152 -2.22 2.75 -17.27
N ILE A 153 -2.11 2.78 -15.94
CA ILE A 153 -2.60 3.87 -15.10
C ILE A 153 -1.36 4.50 -14.46
N GLY A 154 -1.07 5.75 -14.79
CA GLY A 154 0.03 6.49 -14.19
C GLY A 154 -0.41 7.19 -12.91
N ALA A 155 0.51 7.40 -11.96
CA ALA A 155 0.33 8.29 -10.83
C ALA A 155 1.60 9.11 -10.63
N THR A 156 1.45 10.42 -10.48
CA THR A 156 2.59 11.36 -10.40
C THR A 156 2.19 12.63 -9.66
N THR A 157 3.17 13.42 -9.22
CA THR A 157 2.94 14.81 -8.79
C THR A 157 2.83 15.76 -9.98
N LEU A 158 2.28 16.95 -9.76
CA LEU A 158 2.18 17.99 -10.79
C LEU A 158 3.57 18.43 -11.29
N ASP A 159 4.52 18.57 -10.38
CA ASP A 159 5.91 18.92 -10.68
C ASP A 159 6.61 17.88 -11.55
N GLU A 160 6.43 16.59 -11.23
CA GLU A 160 6.99 15.49 -12.00
C GLU A 160 6.32 15.35 -13.37
N TYR A 161 5.01 15.59 -13.43
CA TYR A 161 4.28 15.59 -14.71
C TYR A 161 4.86 16.63 -15.68
N GLY A 162 5.03 17.89 -15.24
CA GLY A 162 5.61 18.94 -16.07
C GLY A 162 7.09 18.72 -16.43
N LYS A 163 7.85 18.02 -15.57
CA LYS A 163 9.27 17.73 -15.80
C LYS A 163 9.49 16.58 -16.77
N TYR A 164 8.72 15.50 -16.67
CA TYR A 164 9.00 14.23 -17.34
C TYR A 164 7.96 13.79 -18.37
N VAL A 165 6.70 14.20 -18.22
CA VAL A 165 5.58 13.70 -19.03
C VAL A 165 5.13 14.73 -20.06
N GLU A 166 4.97 15.99 -19.66
CA GLU A 166 4.51 17.08 -20.53
C GLU A 166 5.50 17.40 -21.66
N LYS A 167 6.80 17.18 -21.41
CA LYS A 167 7.86 17.45 -22.39
C LYS A 167 7.99 16.35 -23.46
N ASP A 168 7.34 15.21 -23.25
CA ASP A 168 7.42 14.06 -24.15
C ASP A 168 6.12 13.91 -24.95
N VAL A 169 6.24 14.13 -26.26
CA VAL A 169 5.13 14.05 -27.22
C VAL A 169 4.50 12.66 -27.27
N ALA A 170 5.26 11.59 -26.99
CA ALA A 170 4.73 10.23 -26.95
C ALA A 170 3.80 10.03 -25.75
N PHE A 171 4.22 10.48 -24.56
CA PHE A 171 3.40 10.43 -23.36
C PHE A 171 2.16 11.33 -23.48
N GLU A 172 2.32 12.55 -23.96
CA GLU A 172 1.20 13.50 -24.08
C GLU A 172 0.08 12.97 -24.98
N ARG A 173 0.41 12.15 -25.99
CA ARG A 173 -0.55 11.55 -26.92
C ARG A 173 -1.21 10.27 -26.40
N GLN A 174 -0.59 9.59 -25.43
CA GLN A 174 -1.08 8.34 -24.87
C GLN A 174 -1.86 8.54 -23.57
N PHE A 175 -1.53 9.58 -22.80
CA PHE A 175 -2.07 9.79 -21.46
C PHE A 175 -3.15 10.88 -21.38
N GLN A 176 -4.22 10.57 -20.65
CA GLN A 176 -5.27 11.51 -20.30
C GLN A 176 -5.15 11.91 -18.84
N GLN A 177 -5.01 13.21 -18.59
CA GLN A 177 -4.84 13.75 -17.24
C GLN A 177 -6.13 13.63 -16.42
N VAL A 178 -5.97 13.17 -15.18
CA VAL A 178 -7.01 13.09 -14.14
C VAL A 178 -6.43 13.73 -12.88
N TYR A 179 -6.92 14.92 -12.53
CA TYR A 179 -6.47 15.60 -11.32
C TYR A 179 -7.15 14.99 -10.10
N VAL A 180 -6.36 14.72 -9.06
CA VAL A 180 -6.82 14.24 -7.76
C VAL A 180 -6.53 15.32 -6.74
N ALA A 181 -7.59 15.97 -6.26
CA ALA A 181 -7.49 17.01 -5.25
C ALA A 181 -7.47 16.41 -3.84
N GLU A 182 -6.85 17.13 -2.91
CA GLU A 182 -6.99 16.86 -1.48
C GLU A 182 -8.48 16.89 -1.09
N PRO A 183 -8.97 15.92 -0.30
CA PRO A 183 -10.38 15.92 0.09
C PRO A 183 -10.67 17.16 0.94
N SER A 184 -11.84 17.77 0.77
CA SER A 184 -12.23 18.90 1.62
C SER A 184 -12.33 18.45 3.08
N SER A 185 -12.23 19.37 4.05
CA SER A 185 -12.36 19.02 5.48
C SER A 185 -13.71 18.37 5.81
N THR A 186 -14.77 18.71 5.07
CA THR A 186 -16.09 18.06 5.20
C THR A 186 -16.13 16.65 4.63
N ASP A 187 -15.40 16.39 3.54
CA ASP A 187 -15.31 15.05 2.93
C ASP A 187 -14.38 14.14 3.76
N THR A 188 -13.32 14.73 4.31
CA THR A 188 -12.35 14.09 5.20
C THR A 188 -13.02 13.46 6.42
N ILE A 189 -13.91 14.21 7.09
CA ILE A 189 -14.62 13.75 8.30
C ILE A 189 -15.67 12.68 7.96
N ARG A 190 -16.24 12.69 6.74
CA ARG A 190 -17.31 11.76 6.36
C ARG A 190 -16.78 10.45 5.77
N HIS A 191 -15.62 10.46 5.11
CA HIS A 191 -15.33 9.46 4.08
C HIS A 191 -13.90 8.87 4.11
N HIS A 192 -12.88 9.55 4.65
CA HIS A 192 -11.62 8.99 5.20
C HIS A 192 -10.68 10.15 5.48
N LEU A 193 -9.84 9.97 6.51
CA LEU A 193 -8.82 10.94 6.87
C LEU A 193 -7.67 10.85 5.85
N PRO A 194 -7.13 11.96 5.29
CA PRO A 194 -5.88 11.92 4.52
C PRO A 194 -4.75 11.42 5.43
N ASP A 195 -3.61 10.97 4.87
CA ASP A 195 -2.47 10.37 5.61
C ASP A 195 -2.20 11.05 6.96
N LYS A 196 -2.01 12.37 6.96
CA LYS A 196 -1.70 13.14 8.18
C LYS A 196 -2.76 13.05 9.27
N ALA A 197 -4.00 12.85 8.89
CA ALA A 197 -5.12 12.77 9.81
C ALA A 197 -5.40 11.32 10.25
N ILE A 198 -5.01 10.31 9.46
CA ILE A 198 -4.90 8.91 9.92
C ILE A 198 -3.79 8.82 10.96
N ASP A 199 -2.60 9.34 10.68
CA ASP A 199 -1.45 9.33 11.59
C ASP A 199 -1.81 9.93 12.96
N LEU A 200 -2.55 11.04 12.97
CA LEU A 200 -3.01 11.68 14.21
C LEU A 200 -4.02 10.82 15.00
N VAL A 201 -4.92 10.13 14.31
CA VAL A 201 -5.90 9.25 14.96
C VAL A 201 -5.21 8.00 15.48
N ASP A 202 -4.31 7.40 14.72
CA ASP A 202 -3.52 6.25 15.16
C ASP A 202 -2.65 6.60 16.36
N GLU A 203 -1.96 7.75 16.34
CA GLU A 203 -1.20 8.24 17.49
C GLU A 203 -2.09 8.49 18.71
N ALA A 204 -3.29 9.06 18.51
CA ALA A 204 -4.25 9.25 19.59
C ALA A 204 -4.78 7.91 20.15
N CYS A 205 -5.10 6.95 19.29
CA CYS A 205 -5.58 5.63 19.66
C CYS A 205 -4.50 4.83 20.39
N GLU A 206 -3.25 4.87 19.95
CA GLU A 206 -2.14 4.18 20.60
C GLU A 206 -1.86 4.79 21.97
N ASN A 207 -1.91 6.13 22.10
CA ASN A 207 -1.80 6.81 23.39
C ASN A 207 -2.90 6.40 24.37
N VAL A 208 -4.16 6.29 23.92
CA VAL A 208 -5.28 5.83 24.75
C VAL A 208 -5.10 4.36 25.13
N ARG A 209 -4.65 3.51 24.21
CA ARG A 209 -4.39 2.10 24.50
C ARG A 209 -3.29 1.93 25.56
N VAL A 210 -2.19 2.65 25.43
CA VAL A 210 -1.11 2.66 26.43
C VAL A 210 -1.63 3.12 27.80
N GLN A 211 -2.53 4.10 27.85
CA GLN A 211 -3.14 4.53 29.12
C GLN A 211 -4.08 3.46 29.71
N LEU A 212 -4.86 2.76 28.89
CA LEU A 212 -5.78 1.70 29.31
C LEU A 212 -5.04 0.44 29.78
N ASP A 213 -3.96 0.07 29.10
CA ASP A 213 -3.11 -1.07 29.47
C ASP A 213 -2.19 -0.74 30.65
N SER A 214 -1.97 0.55 30.93
CA SER A 214 -1.20 0.98 32.09
C SER A 214 -2.01 0.86 33.38
N GLN A 215 -1.36 0.37 34.44
CA GLN A 215 -1.96 0.38 35.77
C GLN A 215 -2.26 1.83 36.18
N PRO A 216 -3.49 2.15 36.64
CA PRO A 216 -3.83 3.47 37.12
C PRO A 216 -2.83 3.93 38.19
N LYS A 217 -2.32 5.16 38.06
CA LYS A 217 -1.27 5.72 38.95
C LYS A 217 -1.64 5.69 40.42
N GLU A 218 -2.94 5.73 40.73
CA GLU A 218 -3.45 5.64 42.10
C GLU A 218 -3.28 4.23 42.67
N ILE A 219 -3.51 3.19 41.86
CA ILE A 219 -3.32 1.79 42.24
C ILE A 219 -1.83 1.50 42.39
N ASP A 220 -0.99 1.91 41.44
CA ASP A 220 0.48 1.73 41.53
C ASP A 220 1.06 2.42 42.79
N LYS A 221 0.58 3.63 43.14
CA LYS A 221 0.97 4.31 44.38
C LYS A 221 0.57 3.53 45.64
N LEU A 222 -0.64 2.96 45.65
CA LEU A 222 -1.13 2.18 46.79
C LEU A 222 -0.41 0.84 46.90
N GLU A 223 -0.11 0.17 45.80
CA GLU A 223 0.65 -1.08 45.81
C GLU A 223 2.08 -0.89 46.29
N ARG A 224 2.77 0.17 45.83
CA ARG A 224 4.11 0.51 46.34
C ARG A 224 4.09 0.77 47.84
N LYS A 225 3.09 1.51 48.33
CA LYS A 225 2.90 1.74 49.76
C LYS A 225 2.62 0.44 50.52
N ARG A 226 1.78 -0.44 49.98
CA ARG A 226 1.47 -1.75 50.57
C ARG A 226 2.75 -2.58 50.71
N ILE A 227 3.53 -2.71 49.64
CA ILE A 227 4.80 -3.44 49.64
C ILE A 227 5.77 -2.85 50.66
N GLN A 228 5.87 -1.52 50.73
CA GLN A 228 6.74 -0.85 51.72
C GLN A 228 6.35 -1.19 53.17
N VAL A 229 5.05 -1.12 53.47
CA VAL A 229 4.51 -1.45 54.80
C VAL A 229 4.70 -2.94 55.13
N GLU A 230 4.53 -3.82 54.15
CA GLU A 230 4.68 -5.27 54.32
C GLU A 230 6.14 -5.69 54.58
N VAL A 231 7.08 -5.02 53.91
CA VAL A 231 8.53 -5.16 54.16
C VAL A 231 8.90 -4.61 55.54
N GLU A 232 8.37 -3.45 55.93
CA GLU A 232 8.58 -2.86 57.26
C GLU A 232 8.06 -3.78 58.37
N LEU A 233 6.87 -4.37 58.19
CA LEU A 233 6.31 -5.38 59.10
C LEU A 233 7.24 -6.59 59.25
N HIS A 234 7.67 -7.20 58.15
CA HIS A 234 8.55 -8.37 58.19
C HIS A 234 9.92 -8.09 58.83
N ALA A 235 10.42 -6.85 58.72
CA ALA A 235 11.65 -6.43 59.38
C ALA A 235 11.44 -6.26 60.89
N LEU A 236 10.37 -5.57 61.28
CA LEU A 236 10.06 -5.29 62.68
C LEU A 236 9.66 -6.55 63.49
N GLU A 237 9.10 -7.57 62.85
CA GLU A 237 8.78 -8.86 63.51
C GLU A 237 10.02 -9.59 64.05
N LYS A 238 11.19 -9.35 63.47
CA LYS A 238 12.45 -10.00 63.87
C LYS A 238 13.17 -9.25 65.00
N GLU A 239 12.80 -8.01 65.25
CA GLU A 239 13.40 -7.15 66.27
C GLU A 239 12.77 -7.35 67.65
N LYS A 240 13.58 -7.30 68.71
CA LYS A 240 13.14 -7.62 70.09
C LYS A 240 13.07 -6.41 71.02
N ASP A 241 13.56 -5.26 70.59
CA ASP A 241 13.61 -4.06 71.41
C ASP A 241 12.21 -3.43 71.60
N LYS A 242 12.09 -2.59 72.63
CA LYS A 242 10.81 -1.97 73.02
C LYS A 242 10.29 -0.97 71.97
N ALA A 243 11.18 -0.29 71.25
CA ALA A 243 10.80 0.72 70.27
C ALA A 243 10.24 0.07 69.00
N SER A 244 10.87 -0.99 68.52
CA SER A 244 10.40 -1.77 67.37
C SER A 244 9.05 -2.43 67.62
N LYS A 245 8.80 -2.93 68.84
CA LYS A 245 7.47 -3.47 69.22
C LYS A 245 6.36 -2.43 69.24
N ALA A 246 6.66 -1.20 69.68
CA ALA A 246 5.69 -0.10 69.65
C ALA A 246 5.37 0.32 68.21
N ARG A 247 6.40 0.40 67.36
CA ARG A 247 6.24 0.73 65.94
C ARG A 247 5.49 -0.37 65.16
N LEU A 248 5.73 -1.63 65.47
CA LEU A 248 5.01 -2.77 64.89
C LEU A 248 3.50 -2.71 65.18
N VAL A 249 3.10 -2.28 66.38
CA VAL A 249 1.68 -2.09 66.71
C VAL A 249 1.05 -0.95 65.89
N GLU A 250 1.75 0.18 65.72
CA GLU A 250 1.25 1.29 64.88
C GLU A 250 1.08 0.88 63.42
N VAL A 251 2.05 0.17 62.85
CA VAL A 251 2.00 -0.26 61.45
C VAL A 251 0.90 -1.31 61.22
N ASN A 252 0.65 -2.18 62.20
CA ASN A 252 -0.40 -3.19 62.12
C ASN A 252 -1.82 -2.58 62.13
N ILE A 253 -2.02 -1.48 62.87
CA ILE A 253 -3.29 -0.72 62.90
C ILE A 253 -3.58 -0.05 61.55
N LEU A 254 -2.54 0.34 60.82
CA LEU A 254 -2.66 1.00 59.50
C LEU A 254 -2.83 0.01 58.34
N SER A 255 -2.75 -1.30 58.58
CA SER A 255 -2.78 -2.35 57.57
C SER A 255 -4.19 -2.93 57.27
N PHE A 256 -5.22 -2.46 57.99
CA PHE A 256 -6.65 -2.78 57.79
C PHE A 256 -7.43 -1.55 57.34
#